data_AF-A0A924BJL2-F1
#
_entry.id   AF-A0A924BJL2-F1
#
_cell.length_a   1.000
_cell.length_b   1.000
_cell.length_c   1.000
_cell.angle_alpha   90.00
_cell.angle_beta   90.00
_cell.angle_gamma   90.00
#
_symmetry.space_group_name_H-M   'P 1'
#
loop_
_entity.id
_entity.type
_entity.pdbx_description
1 polymer ?
#
loop_
_entity_poly.entity_id
_entity_poly.type
_entity_poly.pdbx_seq_one_letter_code
_entity_poly.pdbx_strand_id
1 'polypeptide(L)'
;MLPTAAALTFLPFAVVIGLWVAWSDMRSMKIPNYAVLALGAAYLVTGPFVLPFTTYLWGWGLCVLVLAFGFVLSAGGALGAGDAKFAAAMAPYFVGSTLRFDLGLGAACLLGAFAAHRLMRATPFR
;
A
#
# COMPACT_ATOMS: atom_id res chain seq x y z
N MET A 1 10.46 10.65 9.25
CA MET A 1 9.53 11.11 8.19
C MET A 1 10.31 11.30 6.90
N LEU A 2 9.79 10.79 5.79
CA LEU A 2 10.41 10.97 4.48
C LEU A 2 10.52 12.46 4.12
N PRO A 3 11.54 12.88 3.35
CA PRO A 3 11.56 14.22 2.77
C PRO A 3 10.27 14.46 1.96
N THR A 4 9.64 15.62 2.11
CA THR A 4 8.37 15.95 1.44
C THR A 4 8.45 15.74 -0.08
N ALA A 5 9.60 16.06 -0.67
CA ALA A 5 9.86 15.83 -2.09
C ALA A 5 9.81 14.34 -2.49
N ALA A 6 10.30 13.43 -1.63
CA ALA A 6 10.24 12.00 -1.89
C ALA A 6 8.79 11.50 -1.88
N ALA A 7 8.01 11.91 -0.87
CA ALA A 7 6.60 11.55 -0.76
C ALA A 7 5.78 12.03 -1.98
N LEU A 8 5.99 13.27 -2.43
CA LEU A 8 5.33 13.83 -3.61
C LEU A 8 5.72 13.11 -4.90
N THR A 9 6.97 12.62 -4.99
CA THR A 9 7.44 11.86 -6.16
C THR A 9 6.82 10.48 -6.22
N PHE A 10 6.67 9.81 -5.08
CA PHE A 10 6.02 8.50 -5.00
C PHE A 10 4.51 8.56 -5.21
N LEU A 11 3.88 9.65 -4.80
CA LEU A 11 2.43 9.84 -4.81
C LEU A 11 1.75 9.52 -6.15
N PRO A 12 2.16 10.07 -7.31
CA PRO A 12 1.47 9.80 -8.57
C PRO A 12 1.47 8.31 -8.93
N PHE A 13 2.59 7.61 -8.73
CA PHE A 13 2.68 6.18 -8.99
C PHE A 13 1.80 5.38 -8.04
N ALA A 14 1.88 5.68 -6.73
CA ALA A 14 1.08 5.02 -5.71
C ALA A 14 -0.43 5.25 -5.91
N VAL A 15 -0.84 6.45 -6.32
CA VAL A 15 -2.24 6.79 -6.59
C VAL A 15 -2.75 6.04 -7.81
N VAL A 16 -2.03 6.05 -8.93
CA VAL A 16 -2.47 5.36 -10.16
C VAL A 16 -2.59 3.85 -9.92
N ILE A 17 -1.58 3.24 -9.27
CA ILE A 17 -1.60 1.80 -8.97
C ILE A 17 -2.66 1.49 -7.92
N GLY A 18 -2.81 2.34 -6.90
CA GLY A 18 -3.81 2.20 -5.85
C GLY A 18 -5.24 2.25 -6.39
N LEU A 19 -5.53 3.16 -7.33
CA LEU A 19 -6.83 3.22 -8.01
C LEU A 19 -7.09 1.95 -8.84
N TRP A 20 -6.08 1.43 -9.53
CA TRP A 20 -6.20 0.17 -10.27
C TRP A 20 -6.50 -1.00 -9.34
N VAL A 21 -5.80 -1.09 -8.20
CA VAL A 21 -6.03 -2.12 -7.19
C VAL A 21 -7.41 -1.99 -6.57
N ALA A 22 -7.81 -0.78 -6.15
CA ALA A 22 -9.13 -0.54 -5.58
C ALA A 22 -10.27 -0.95 -6.53
N TRP A 23 -10.13 -0.65 -7.82
CA TRP A 23 -11.08 -1.13 -8.83
C TRP A 23 -11.08 -2.66 -8.90
N SER A 24 -9.92 -3.27 -9.11
CA SER A 24 -9.80 -4.72 -9.30
C SER A 24 -10.35 -5.51 -8.10
N ASP A 25 -10.08 -5.00 -6.90
CA ASP A 25 -10.55 -5.59 -5.65
C ASP A 25 -12.08 -5.51 -5.53
N MET A 26 -12.69 -4.34 -5.74
CA MET A 26 -14.15 -4.21 -5.72
C MET A 26 -14.86 -5.06 -6.81
N ARG A 27 -14.27 -5.15 -8.00
CA ARG A 27 -14.88 -5.86 -9.14
C ARG A 27 -14.76 -7.38 -9.03
N SER A 28 -13.64 -7.87 -8.54
CA SER A 28 -13.27 -9.28 -8.67
C SER A 28 -12.68 -9.91 -7.42
N MET A 29 -12.60 -9.17 -6.31
CA MET A 29 -12.00 -9.57 -5.03
C MET A 29 -10.61 -10.17 -5.21
N LYS A 30 -9.87 -9.62 -6.18
CA LYS A 30 -8.56 -10.11 -6.61
C LYS A 30 -7.62 -8.94 -6.84
N ILE A 31 -6.53 -8.94 -6.07
CA ILE A 31 -5.40 -8.05 -6.30
C ILE A 31 -4.43 -8.72 -7.30
N PRO A 32 -4.26 -8.16 -8.52
CA PRO A 32 -3.42 -8.74 -9.55
C PRO A 32 -1.94 -8.65 -9.16
N ASN A 33 -1.17 -9.70 -9.41
CA ASN A 33 0.27 -9.72 -9.13
C ASN A 33 1.01 -8.59 -9.87
N TYR A 34 0.55 -8.23 -11.06
CA TYR A 34 1.11 -7.11 -11.81
C TYR A 34 1.03 -5.78 -11.08
N ALA A 35 -0.03 -5.52 -10.30
CA ALA A 35 -0.12 -4.28 -9.52
C ALA A 35 0.87 -4.27 -8.35
N VAL A 36 1.04 -5.41 -7.68
CA VAL A 36 2.04 -5.58 -6.60
C VAL A 36 3.45 -5.35 -7.14
N LEU A 37 3.76 -5.97 -8.28
CA LEU A 37 5.05 -5.81 -8.95
C LEU A 37 5.25 -4.37 -9.45
N ALA A 38 4.20 -3.73 -9.99
CA ALA A 38 4.27 -2.34 -10.43
C ALA A 38 4.58 -1.40 -9.25
N LEU A 39 3.97 -1.63 -8.08
CA LEU A 39 4.24 -0.82 -6.89
C LEU A 39 5.67 -1.04 -6.40
N GLY A 40 6.12 -2.28 -6.30
CA GLY A 40 7.52 -2.58 -5.97
C GLY A 40 8.52 -2.00 -6.98
N ALA A 41 8.20 -2.06 -8.27
CA ALA A 41 9.03 -1.50 -9.35
C ALA A 41 9.08 0.03 -9.29
N ALA A 42 7.97 0.69 -8.97
CA ALA A 42 7.97 2.14 -8.78
C ALA A 42 8.94 2.55 -7.66
N TYR A 43 8.94 1.86 -6.52
CA TYR A 43 9.91 2.10 -5.46
C TYR A 43 11.35 1.75 -5.88
N LEU A 44 11.55 0.63 -6.58
CA LEU A 44 12.86 0.20 -7.10
C LEU A 44 13.50 1.26 -8.00
N VAL A 45 12.72 1.81 -8.93
CA VAL A 45 13.21 2.75 -9.94
C VAL A 45 13.34 4.15 -9.36
N THR A 46 12.36 4.63 -8.61
CA THR A 46 12.35 6.03 -8.14
C THR A 46 13.11 6.21 -6.83
N GLY A 47 13.11 5.20 -5.94
CA GLY A 47 13.69 5.25 -4.61
C GLY A 47 15.15 5.73 -4.56
N PRO A 48 16.07 5.23 -5.40
CA PRO A 48 17.47 5.67 -5.41
C PRO A 48 17.66 7.17 -5.72
N PHE A 49 16.70 7.79 -6.41
CA PHE A 49 16.78 9.21 -6.80
C PHE A 49 16.22 10.15 -5.74
N VAL A 50 15.31 9.67 -4.88
CA VAL A 50 14.63 10.51 -3.88
C VAL A 50 14.97 10.18 -2.43
N LEU A 51 15.64 9.06 -2.16
CA LEU A 51 15.99 8.63 -0.81
C LEU A 51 17.51 8.47 -0.63
N PRO A 52 18.02 8.73 0.59
CA PRO A 52 19.36 8.30 0.97
C PRO A 52 19.49 6.77 0.83
N PHE A 53 20.65 6.30 0.37
CA PHE A 53 20.88 4.88 0.06
C PHE A 53 20.54 3.95 1.23
N THR A 54 20.92 4.31 2.46
CA THR A 54 20.61 3.52 3.66
C THR A 54 19.10 3.42 3.90
N THR A 55 18.36 4.52 3.78
CA THR A 55 16.90 4.56 3.94
C THR A 55 16.21 3.75 2.84
N TYR A 56 16.72 3.84 1.61
CA TYR A 56 16.22 3.06 0.49
C TYR A 56 16.30 1.55 0.76
N LEU A 57 17.45 1.07 1.26
CA LEU A 57 17.65 -0.34 1.63
C LEU A 57 16.77 -0.77 2.80
N TRP A 58 16.59 0.08 3.82
CA TRP A 58 15.66 -0.21 4.92
C TRP A 58 14.21 -0.36 4.44
N GLY A 59 13.79 0.36 3.40
CA GLY A 59 12.48 0.16 2.79
C GLY A 59 12.33 -1.26 2.22
N TRP A 60 13.36 -1.80 1.56
CA TRP A 60 13.35 -3.21 1.12
C TRP A 60 13.38 -4.19 2.30
N GLY A 61 14.11 -3.87 3.37
CA GLY A 61 14.06 -4.63 4.62
C GLY A 61 12.63 -4.69 5.20
N LEU A 62 11.92 -3.57 5.20
CA LEU A 62 10.50 -3.51 5.61
C LEU A 62 9.59 -4.31 4.69
N CYS A 63 9.81 -4.28 3.36
CA CYS A 63 9.06 -5.11 2.42
C CYS A 63 9.20 -6.60 2.75
N VAL A 64 10.43 -7.09 2.94
CA VAL A 64 10.70 -8.49 3.30
C VAL A 64 10.06 -8.84 4.64
N LEU A 65 10.19 -7.97 5.64
CA LEU A 65 9.61 -8.18 6.97
C LEU A 65 8.08 -8.28 6.90
N VAL A 66 7.42 -7.32 6.24
CA VAL A 66 5.96 -7.32 6.09
C VAL A 66 5.49 -8.50 5.25
N LEU A 67 6.25 -8.92 4.23
CA LEU A 67 5.93 -10.12 3.46
C LEU A 67 5.99 -11.38 4.33
N ALA A 68 7.02 -11.51 5.18
CA ALA A 68 7.15 -12.65 6.08
C ALA A 68 5.98 -12.71 7.07
N PHE A 69 5.65 -11.59 7.72
CA PHE A 69 4.50 -11.53 8.62
C PHE A 69 3.17 -11.78 7.89
N GLY A 70 2.98 -11.14 6.73
CA GLY A 70 1.80 -11.32 5.90
C GLY A 70 1.64 -12.76 5.42
N PHE A 71 2.73 -13.46 5.09
CA PHE A 71 2.73 -14.87 4.73
C PHE A 71 2.27 -15.75 5.89
N VAL A 72 2.81 -15.55 7.09
CA VAL A 72 2.38 -16.30 8.29
C VAL A 72 0.90 -16.08 8.59
N LEU A 73 0.45 -14.82 8.55
CA LEU A 73 -0.96 -14.48 8.77
C LEU A 73 -1.88 -15.08 7.70
N SER A 74 -1.42 -15.10 6.45
CA SER A 74 -2.19 -15.67 5.34
C SER A 74 -2.25 -17.19 5.40
N ALA A 75 -1.15 -17.85 5.75
CA ALA A 75 -1.12 -19.29 6.00
C ALA A 75 -2.03 -19.69 7.17
N GLY A 76 -2.16 -18.83 8.18
CA GLY A 76 -3.09 -19.00 9.30
C GLY A 76 -4.55 -18.64 8.99
N GLY A 77 -4.87 -18.16 7.78
CA GLY A 77 -6.22 -17.78 7.37
C GLY A 77 -6.73 -16.44 7.92
N ALA A 78 -5.86 -15.65 8.56
CA ALA A 78 -6.23 -14.35 9.15
C ALA A 78 -6.23 -13.20 8.12
N LEU A 79 -5.47 -13.33 7.02
CA LEU A 79 -5.32 -12.31 5.99
C LEU A 79 -5.34 -12.93 4.58
N GLY A 80 -5.99 -12.26 3.63
CA GLY A 80 -5.95 -12.68 2.23
C GLY A 80 -4.52 -12.65 1.68
N ALA A 81 -4.12 -13.69 0.94
CA ALA A 81 -2.79 -13.73 0.31
C ALA A 81 -2.58 -12.56 -0.68
N GLY A 82 -3.69 -12.05 -1.25
CA GLY A 82 -3.74 -10.85 -2.07
C GLY A 82 -3.27 -9.60 -1.32
N ASP A 83 -3.85 -9.37 -0.14
CA ASP A 83 -3.58 -8.20 0.69
C ASP A 83 -2.20 -8.27 1.33
N ALA A 84 -1.78 -9.46 1.76
CA ALA A 84 -0.47 -9.69 2.37
C ALA A 84 0.68 -9.24 1.46
N LYS A 85 0.68 -9.69 0.19
CA LYS A 85 1.71 -9.32 -0.79
C LYS A 85 1.64 -7.84 -1.17
N PHE A 86 0.44 -7.24 -1.22
CA PHE A 86 0.28 -5.83 -1.56
C PHE A 86 0.75 -4.92 -0.41
N ALA A 87 0.40 -5.26 0.83
CA ALA A 87 0.91 -4.60 2.02
C ALA A 87 2.44 -4.64 2.09
N ALA A 88 3.05 -5.77 1.73
CA ALA A 88 4.51 -5.89 1.63
C ALA A 88 5.11 -4.93 0.59
N ALA A 89 4.54 -4.87 -0.62
CA ALA A 89 4.99 -3.92 -1.65
C ALA A 89 4.77 -2.45 -1.28
N MET A 90 3.81 -2.17 -0.41
CA MET A 90 3.52 -0.82 0.09
C MET A 90 4.44 -0.41 1.26
N ALA A 91 4.96 -1.36 2.04
CA ALA A 91 5.78 -1.09 3.22
C ALA A 91 6.99 -0.16 3.00
N PRO A 92 7.76 -0.24 1.89
CA PRO A 92 8.90 0.65 1.65
C PRO A 92 8.54 2.14 1.65
N TYR A 93 7.33 2.49 1.23
CA TYR A 93 6.86 3.88 1.14
C TYR A 93 6.66 4.53 2.52
N PHE A 94 6.64 3.72 3.57
CA PHE A 94 6.51 4.15 4.96
C PHE A 94 7.85 4.08 5.72
N VAL A 95 8.98 3.89 5.03
CA VAL A 95 10.28 3.84 5.73
C VAL A 95 10.54 5.13 6.53
N GLY A 96 10.83 4.98 7.82
CA GLY A 96 11.03 6.11 8.74
C GLY A 96 9.75 6.86 9.14
N SER A 97 8.57 6.29 8.91
CA SER A 97 7.32 6.71 9.55
C SER A 97 7.27 6.27 11.02
N THR A 98 6.26 6.74 11.73
CA THR A 98 5.95 6.28 13.09
C THR A 98 4.70 5.43 13.04
N LEU A 99 4.68 4.31 13.78
CA LEU A 99 3.52 3.40 13.83
C LEU A 99 2.19 4.11 14.13
N ARG A 100 2.20 5.11 15.03
CA ARG A 100 1.01 5.93 15.33
C ARG A 100 0.45 6.64 14.09
N PHE A 101 1.32 7.15 13.23
CA PHE A 101 0.91 7.81 11.99
C PHE A 101 0.32 6.79 11.01
N ASP A 102 0.99 5.65 10.81
CA ASP A 102 0.54 4.63 9.85
C ASP A 102 -0.79 4.00 10.25
N LEU A 103 -0.97 3.68 11.53
CA LEU A 103 -2.23 3.20 12.07
C LEU A 103 -3.33 4.27 11.99
N GLY A 104 -2.99 5.54 12.27
CA GLY A 104 -3.91 6.66 12.16
C GLY A 104 -4.37 6.88 10.72
N LEU A 105 -3.45 6.82 9.75
CA LEU A 105 -3.75 6.94 8.33
C LEU A 105 -4.59 5.76 7.85
N GLY A 106 -4.22 4.53 8.22
CA GLY A 106 -5.01 3.33 7.92
C GLY A 106 -6.43 3.41 8.46
N ALA A 107 -6.60 3.86 9.71
CA ALA A 107 -7.91 4.07 10.30
C ALA A 107 -8.72 5.15 9.56
N ALA A 108 -8.09 6.27 9.19
CA ALA A 108 -8.74 7.32 8.41
C ALA A 108 -9.19 6.82 7.02
N CYS A 109 -8.34 6.04 6.34
CA CYS A 109 -8.68 5.42 5.05
C CYS A 109 -9.85 4.43 5.18
N LEU A 110 -9.87 3.60 6.22
CA LEU A 110 -10.97 2.66 6.47
C LEU A 110 -12.29 3.38 6.75
N LEU A 111 -12.27 4.41 7.60
CA LEU A 111 -13.45 5.23 7.88
C LEU A 111 -13.93 5.97 6.63
N GLY A 112 -13.00 6.51 5.83
CA GLY A 112 -13.30 7.17 4.56
C GLY A 112 -13.94 6.22 3.55
N ALA A 113 -13.38 5.02 3.37
CA ALA A 113 -13.92 3.99 2.49
C ALA A 113 -15.32 3.53 2.95
N PHE A 114 -15.50 3.32 4.26
CA PHE A 114 -16.79 2.97 4.85
C PHE A 114 -17.84 4.06 4.60
N ALA A 115 -17.50 5.33 4.85
CA ALA A 115 -18.38 6.46 4.61
C ALA A 115 -18.73 6.58 3.11
N ALA A 116 -17.74 6.49 2.22
CA ALA A 116 -17.96 6.55 0.77
C ALA A 116 -18.88 5.44 0.28
N HIS A 117 -18.66 4.20 0.73
CA HIS A 117 -19.52 3.07 0.38
C HIS A 117 -20.95 3.25 0.92
N ARG A 118 -21.09 3.77 2.15
CA ARG A 118 -22.41 4.03 2.76
C ARG A 118 -23.18 5.14 2.04
N LEU A 119 -22.48 6.20 1.63
CA LEU A 119 -23.04 7.31 0.87
C LEU A 119 -23.45 6.87 -0.54
N MET A 120 -22.61 6.11 -1.24
CA MET A 120 -22.95 5.56 -2.56
C MET A 120 -24.20 4.69 -2.50
N ARG A 121 -24.34 3.85 -1.47
CA ARG A 121 -25.55 3.04 -1.25
C ARG A 121 -26.81 3.89 -1.01
N ALA A 122 -26.68 5.14 -0.58
CA ALA A 122 -27.81 6.06 -0.37
C ALA A 122 -28.22 6.80 -1.66
N THR A 123 -27.42 6.74 -2.72
CA THR A 123 -27.75 7.36 -4.02
C THR A 123 -28.64 6.43 -4.86
N PRO A 124 -29.47 6.98 -5.77
CA PRO A 124 -30.37 6.19 -6.62
C PRO A 124 -29.65 5.42 -7.74
N PHE A 125 -28.33 5.54 -7.84
CA PHE A 125 -27.50 4.75 -8.75
C PHE A 125 -27.44 3.31 -8.22
N ARG A 126 -28.37 2.47 -8.68
CA ARG A 126 -28.33 1.01 -8.54
C ARG A 126 -27.71 0.39 -9.77
#